data_AF-A0A0S8B8G5-F1
#
_entry.id   AF-A0A0S8B8G5-F1
#
_cell.length_a   1.000
_cell.length_b   1.000
_cell.length_c   1.000
_cell.angle_alpha   90.00
_cell.angle_beta   90.00
_cell.angle_gamma   90.00
#
_symmetry.space_group_name_H-M   'P 1'
#
loop_
_entity.id
_entity.type
_entity.pdbx_description
1 polymer ?
#
loop_
_entity_poly.entity_id
_entity_poly.type
_entity_poly.pdbx_seq_one_letter_code
_entity_poly.pdbx_strand_id
1 'polypeptide(L)'
;MFFVTTVLLVVGVTVAVGVGAIGFSYALGELLYAQEAGGPAFRSSVDCARFTEDAEWYAGLPAWKQALASGWWLTNRVLYAAKGCR
;
A
#
# COMPACT_ATOMS: atom_id res chain seq x y z
N MET A 1 16.10 24.96 24.37
CA MET A 1 16.57 24.71 22.99
C MET A 1 16.74 23.21 22.72
N PHE A 2 17.56 22.48 23.49
CA PHE A 2 17.76 21.03 23.31
C PHE A 2 16.47 20.20 23.26
N PHE A 3 15.53 20.42 24.18
CA PHE A 3 14.26 19.68 24.21
C PHE A 3 13.46 19.78 22.91
N VAL A 4 13.34 21.00 22.35
CA VAL A 4 12.60 21.24 21.10
C VAL A 4 13.29 20.54 19.93
N THR A 5 14.63 20.64 19.85
CA THR A 5 15.40 19.95 18.81
C THR A 5 15.27 18.43 18.90
N THR A 6 15.33 17.85 20.10
CA THR A 6 15.14 16.41 20.31
C THR A 6 13.74 15.97 19.89
N VAL A 7 12.70 16.72 20.26
CA VAL A 7 11.32 16.40 19.84
C VAL A 7 11.19 16.42 18.32
N LEU A 8 11.72 17.44 17.65
CA LEU A 8 11.65 17.52 16.18
C LEU A 8 12.42 16.39 15.50
N LEU A 9 13.57 15.97 16.05
CA LEU A 9 14.32 14.83 15.53
C LEU A 9 13.55 13.52 15.68
N VAL A 10 12.95 13.27 16.84
CA VAL A 10 12.14 12.07 17.07
C VAL A 10 10.96 12.05 16.09
N VAL A 11 10.23 13.15 15.97
CA VAL A 11 9.12 13.27 15.01
C VAL A 11 9.61 13.04 13.58
N GLY A 12 10.72 13.65 13.19
CA GLY A 12 11.30 13.50 11.85
C GLY A 12 11.67 12.04 11.54
N VAL A 13 12.33 11.35 12.48
CA VAL A 13 12.69 9.93 12.33
C VAL A 13 11.43 9.07 12.27
N THR A 14 10.44 9.29 13.14
CA THR A 14 9.20 8.52 13.13
C THR A 14 8.46 8.67 11.79
N VAL A 15 8.36 9.89 11.26
CA VAL A 15 7.75 10.13 9.95
C VAL A 15 8.55 9.44 8.85
N ALA A 16 9.88 9.57 8.85
CA ALA A 16 10.74 8.93 7.84
C ALA A 16 10.60 7.40 7.85
N VAL A 17 10.61 6.78 9.02
CA VAL A 17 10.39 5.33 9.18
C VAL A 17 8.99 4.93 8.73
N GLY A 18 7.96 5.71 9.09
CA GLY A 18 6.59 5.45 8.66
C GLY A 18 6.43 5.49 7.14
N VAL A 19 6.95 6.53 6.49
CA VAL A 19 6.93 6.65 5.02
C VAL A 19 7.71 5.52 4.37
N GLY A 20 8.89 5.17 4.90
CA GLY A 20 9.70 4.06 4.40
C GLY A 20 8.97 2.72 4.49
N ALA A 21 8.29 2.44 5.61
CA ALA A 21 7.53 1.22 5.81
C ALA A 21 6.33 1.11 4.86
N ILE A 22 5.59 2.21 4.65
CA ILE A 22 4.46 2.25 3.71
C ILE A 22 4.95 2.05 2.28
N GLY A 23 6.00 2.77 1.86
CA GLY A 23 6.57 2.63 0.52
C GLY A 23 7.10 1.22 0.26
N PHE A 24 7.74 0.61 1.25
CA PHE A 24 8.21 -0.78 1.18
C PHE A 24 7.04 -1.77 1.05
N SER A 25 6.00 -1.60 1.87
CA SER A 25 4.80 -2.43 1.79
C SER A 25 4.08 -2.30 0.43
N TYR A 26 4.03 -1.08 -0.12
CA TYR A 26 3.50 -0.84 -1.46
C TYR A 26 4.30 -1.58 -2.53
N ALA A 27 5.62 -1.43 -2.53
CA ALA A 27 6.51 -2.08 -3.51
C ALA A 27 6.46 -3.62 -3.42
N LEU A 28 6.41 -4.17 -2.20
CA LEU A 28 6.23 -5.61 -2.01
C LEU A 28 4.87 -6.10 -2.49
N GLY A 29 3.80 -5.34 -2.23
CA GLY A 29 2.48 -5.67 -2.73
C GLY A 29 2.41 -5.67 -4.26
N GLU A 30 3.00 -4.68 -4.93
CA GLU A 30 3.14 -4.67 -6.40
C GLU A 30 3.90 -5.90 -6.90
N LEU A 31 5.02 -6.25 -6.26
CA LEU A 31 5.82 -7.40 -6.66
C LEU A 31 5.05 -8.71 -6.50
N LEU A 32 4.39 -8.91 -5.36
CA LEU A 32 3.58 -10.09 -5.07
C LEU A 32 2.42 -10.21 -6.04
N TYR A 33 1.71 -9.10 -6.29
CA TYR A 33 0.63 -9.05 -7.25
C TYR A 33 1.12 -9.38 -8.66
N ALA A 34 2.24 -8.80 -9.10
CA ALA A 34 2.80 -9.08 -10.41
C ALA A 34 3.22 -10.55 -10.59
N GLN A 35 3.72 -11.18 -9.52
CA GLN A 35 4.07 -12.60 -9.53
C GLN A 35 2.84 -13.51 -9.59
N GLU A 36 1.77 -13.18 -8.89
CA GLU A 36 0.59 -14.06 -8.75
C GLU A 36 -0.47 -13.80 -9.83
N ALA A 37 -0.74 -12.53 -10.16
CA ALA A 37 -1.75 -12.12 -11.13
C ALA A 37 -1.19 -11.93 -12.55
N GLY A 38 0.13 -12.12 -12.74
CA GLY A 38 0.76 -12.16 -14.07
C GLY A 38 0.88 -10.80 -14.79
N GLY A 39 0.91 -9.69 -14.05
CA GLY A 39 1.13 -8.36 -14.62
C GLY A 39 1.11 -7.24 -13.58
N PRO A 40 1.50 -6.01 -13.95
CA PRO A 40 1.50 -4.88 -13.02
C PRO A 40 0.09 -4.64 -12.49
N ALA A 41 -0.05 -4.39 -11.19
CA ALA A 41 -1.34 -4.05 -10.61
C ALA A 41 -1.85 -2.72 -11.14
N PHE A 42 -0.94 -1.75 -11.28
CA PHE A 42 -1.28 -0.45 -11.82
C PHE A 42 -1.26 -0.45 -13.36
N ARG A 43 -2.44 -0.40 -13.97
CA ARG A 43 -2.63 -0.04 -15.38
C ARG A 43 -3.39 1.29 -15.43
N SER A 44 -3.05 2.15 -16.39
CA SER A 44 -3.60 3.52 -16.52
C SER A 44 -5.14 3.58 -16.56
N SER A 45 -5.79 2.47 -16.92
CA SER A 45 -7.24 2.25 -16.79
C SER A 45 -7.57 1.60 -15.44
N VAL A 46 -8.00 2.41 -14.48
CA VAL A 46 -8.60 1.88 -13.24
C VAL A 46 -10.08 1.67 -13.53
N ASP A 47 -10.47 0.40 -13.64
CA ASP A 47 -11.84 -0.02 -13.87
C ASP A 47 -12.41 -0.58 -12.56
N CYS A 48 -13.68 -0.29 -12.23
CA CYS A 48 -14.27 -0.75 -10.97
C CYS A 48 -14.41 -2.27 -10.91
N ALA A 49 -14.43 -2.97 -12.06
CA ALA A 49 -14.36 -4.43 -12.10
C ALA A 49 -13.06 -4.96 -11.46
N ARG A 50 -11.96 -4.21 -11.58
CA ARG A 50 -10.64 -4.57 -11.06
C ARG A 50 -10.51 -4.38 -9.56
N PHE A 51 -11.32 -3.50 -8.97
CA PHE A 51 -11.41 -3.36 -7.52
C PHE A 51 -11.82 -4.68 -6.87
N THR A 52 -12.81 -5.37 -7.46
CA THR A 52 -13.28 -6.67 -6.94
C THR A 52 -12.20 -7.74 -7.08
N GLU A 53 -11.52 -7.82 -8.22
CA GLU A 53 -10.41 -8.75 -8.44
C GLU A 53 -9.26 -8.53 -7.44
N ASP A 54 -8.86 -7.27 -7.22
CA ASP A 54 -7.82 -6.92 -6.27
C ASP A 54 -8.23 -7.19 -4.81
N ALA A 55 -9.51 -6.97 -4.49
CA ALA A 55 -10.09 -7.28 -3.18
C ALA A 55 -10.07 -8.78 -2.89
N GLU A 56 -10.49 -9.60 -3.85
CA GLU A 56 -10.51 -11.06 -3.75
C GLU A 56 -9.08 -11.61 -3.66
N TRP A 57 -8.16 -11.09 -4.48
CA TRP A 57 -6.75 -11.44 -4.39
C TRP A 57 -6.20 -11.16 -2.99
N TYR A 58 -6.36 -9.93 -2.48
CA TYR A 58 -5.85 -9.55 -1.16
C TYR A 58 -6.49 -10.37 -0.04
N ALA A 59 -7.79 -10.63 -0.10
CA ALA A 59 -8.51 -11.46 0.87
C ALA A 59 -8.06 -12.93 0.85
N GLY A 60 -7.68 -13.44 -0.33
CA GLY A 60 -7.18 -14.81 -0.52
C GLY A 60 -5.74 -15.04 -0.04
N LEU A 61 -4.98 -13.96 0.22
CA LEU A 61 -3.60 -14.08 0.68
C LEU A 61 -3.50 -14.65 2.11
N PRO A 62 -2.45 -15.43 2.43
CA PRO A 62 -2.09 -15.74 3.81
C PRO A 62 -1.83 -14.48 4.64
N ALA A 63 -2.11 -14.52 5.95
CA ALA A 63 -2.02 -13.36 6.85
C ALA A 63 -0.68 -12.62 6.79
N TRP A 64 0.44 -13.33 6.62
CA TRP A 64 1.76 -12.71 6.51
C TRP A 64 1.94 -11.94 5.19
N LYS A 65 1.37 -12.43 4.07
CA LYS A 65 1.37 -11.70 2.79
C LYS A 65 0.42 -10.52 2.82
N GLN A 66 -0.73 -10.65 3.49
CA GLN A 66 -1.64 -9.52 3.72
C GLN A 66 -0.94 -8.40 4.49
N ALA A 67 -0.21 -8.72 5.56
CA ALA A 67 0.55 -7.73 6.32
C ALA A 67 1.58 -7.00 5.42
N LEU A 68 2.32 -7.74 4.59
CA LEU A 68 3.31 -7.17 3.68
C LEU A 68 2.69 -6.32 2.56
N ALA A 69 1.53 -6.71 2.04
CA ALA A 69 0.82 -6.01 0.96
C ALA A 69 -0.21 -4.97 1.47
N SER A 70 -0.28 -4.74 2.78
CA SER A 70 -1.31 -3.87 3.37
C SER A 70 -1.22 -2.41 2.89
N GLY A 71 -0.01 -1.88 2.74
CA GLY A 71 0.24 -0.55 2.16
C GLY A 71 -0.17 -0.47 0.69
N TRP A 72 0.06 -1.53 -0.08
CA TRP A 72 -0.44 -1.64 -1.46
C TRP A 72 -1.97 -1.61 -1.50
N TRP A 73 -2.63 -2.44 -0.68
CA TRP A 73 -4.09 -2.55 -0.67
C TRP A 73 -4.76 -1.23 -0.25
N LEU A 74 -4.25 -0.58 0.80
CA LEU A 74 -4.74 0.72 1.25
C LEU A 74 -4.61 1.79 0.16
N THR A 75 -3.46 1.83 -0.52
CA THR A 75 -3.21 2.80 -1.60
C THR A 75 -4.18 2.60 -2.75
N ASN A 76 -4.34 1.36 -3.22
CA ASN A 76 -5.27 1.06 -4.31
C ASN A 76 -6.72 1.34 -3.92
N ARG A 77 -7.13 0.98 -2.70
CA ARG A 77 -8.49 1.29 -2.20
C ARG A 77 -8.79 2.78 -2.20
N VAL A 78 -7.83 3.63 -1.83
CA VAL A 78 -7.98 5.09 -1.91
C VAL A 78 -8.11 5.56 -3.36
N LEU A 79 -7.30 5.00 -4.27
CA LEU A 79 -7.38 5.32 -5.70
C LEU A 79 -8.71 4.90 -6.33
N TYR A 80 -9.22 3.72 -5.98
CA TYR A 80 -10.53 3.22 -6.42
C TYR A 80 -11.66 4.11 -5.88
N ALA A 81 -11.61 4.47 -4.60
CA ALA A 81 -12.59 5.37 -3.98
C ALA A 81 -12.59 6.76 -4.62
N ALA A 82 -11.41 7.29 -4.96
CA ALA A 82 -11.27 8.57 -5.67
C ALA A 82 -11.91 8.54 -7.08
N LYS A 83 -12.05 7.36 -7.68
CA LYS A 83 -12.72 7.16 -8.97
C LYS A 83 -14.20 6.75 -8.85
N GLY A 84 -14.73 6.69 -7.63
CA GLY A 84 -16.15 6.37 -7.39
C GLY A 84 -16.47 4.87 -7.38
N CYS A 85 -15.47 4.00 -7.44
CA CYS A 85 -15.66 2.57 -7.23
C CYS A 85 -15.92 2.31 -5.74
N ARG A 86 -16.97 1.53 -5.42
CA ARG A 86 -17.38 1.20 -4.05
C ARG A 86 -17.57 -0.29 -3.90
#